data_AF-A0A0M0JAD9-F1
#
_entry.id   AF-A0A0M0JAD9-F1
#
_cell.length_a   1.000
_cell.length_b   1.000
_cell.length_c   1.000
_cell.angle_alpha   90.00
_cell.angle_beta   90.00
_cell.angle_gamma   90.00
#
_symmetry.space_group_name_H-M   'P 1'
#
loop_
_entity.id
_entity.type
_entity.pdbx_description
1 polymer ?
#
loop_
_entity_poly.entity_id
_entity_poly.type
_entity_poly.pdbx_seq_one_letter_code
_entity_poly.pdbx_strand_id
1 'polypeptide(L)'
;MISVQKIEAGLAVLDDVVARWAELTTDCNYGEIRRELLETANKEALLKAATQTSKSETMVTMCKATGRLVREAIGADKSPLSGIDKVLETPALVARVAEDEFETFLGESEKFQNSLSGADAAARAGSSDFSAQTTFKRGERPSTPNLDAARDQILDARDALEKVYRLLEPGAVTAEGDGVGALTESLRSVIED
;
A
#
# COMPACT_ATOMS: atom_id res chain seq x y z
N MET A 1 -1.15 -23.92 -13.00
CA MET A 1 -0.02 -23.07 -12.56
C MET A 1 -0.39 -21.59 -12.42
N ILE A 2 -1.27 -21.05 -13.26
CA ILE A 2 -1.69 -19.63 -13.25
C ILE A 2 -2.22 -19.15 -11.88
N SER A 3 -2.96 -19.99 -11.14
CA SER A 3 -3.58 -19.61 -9.87
C SER A 3 -2.58 -19.30 -8.74
N VAL A 4 -1.50 -20.07 -8.61
CA VAL A 4 -0.49 -19.85 -7.55
C VAL A 4 0.40 -18.66 -7.87
N GLN A 5 0.77 -18.49 -9.15
CA GLN A 5 1.50 -17.30 -9.62
C GLN A 5 0.73 -16.01 -9.34
N LYS A 6 -0.61 -16.04 -9.40
CA LYS A 6 -1.43 -14.88 -9.04
C LYS A 6 -1.38 -14.58 -7.54
N ILE A 7 -1.33 -15.59 -6.68
CA ILE A 7 -1.20 -15.42 -5.23
C ILE A 7 0.17 -14.82 -4.89
N GLU A 8 1.23 -15.35 -5.49
CA GLU A 8 2.60 -14.83 -5.36
C GLU A 8 2.69 -13.37 -5.82
N ALA A 9 2.14 -13.04 -6.99
CA ALA A 9 2.08 -11.66 -7.47
C ALA A 9 1.24 -10.76 -6.55
N GLY A 10 0.17 -11.28 -5.94
CA GLY A 10 -0.63 -10.58 -4.94
C GLY A 10 0.18 -10.25 -3.68
N LEU A 11 0.97 -11.20 -3.17
CA LEU A 11 1.89 -10.98 -2.04
C LEU A 11 2.91 -9.88 -2.35
N ALA A 12 3.55 -9.94 -3.52
CA ALA A 12 4.51 -8.93 -3.95
C ALA A 12 3.90 -7.52 -3.99
N VAL A 13 2.63 -7.38 -4.38
CA VAL A 13 1.92 -6.10 -4.37
C VAL A 13 1.69 -5.61 -2.94
N LEU A 14 1.26 -6.47 -2.03
CA LEU A 14 1.05 -6.09 -0.63
C LEU A 14 2.36 -5.66 0.03
N ASP A 15 3.46 -6.36 -0.27
CA ASP A 15 4.80 -5.98 0.20
C ASP A 15 5.28 -4.65 -0.37
N ASP A 16 5.08 -4.39 -1.67
CA ASP A 16 5.43 -3.10 -2.29
C ASP A 16 4.65 -1.94 -1.64
N VAL A 17 3.35 -2.14 -1.37
CA VAL A 17 2.51 -1.14 -0.71
C VAL A 17 3.02 -0.83 0.70
N VAL A 18 3.40 -1.85 1.47
CA VAL A 18 3.96 -1.66 2.82
C VAL A 18 5.33 -0.98 2.78
N ALA A 19 6.19 -1.37 1.83
CA ALA A 19 7.53 -0.81 1.67
C ALA A 19 7.49 0.68 1.26
N ARG A 20 6.54 1.03 0.39
CA ARG A 20 6.37 2.40 -0.15
C ARG A 20 5.28 3.19 0.55
N TRP A 21 4.85 2.76 1.74
CA TRP A 21 3.70 3.34 2.45
C TRP A 21 3.72 4.86 2.50
N ALA A 22 4.86 5.45 2.91
CA ALA A 22 5.00 6.90 3.05
C ALA A 22 4.87 7.65 1.72
N GLU A 23 5.35 7.08 0.61
CA GLU A 23 5.24 7.65 -0.73
C GLU A 23 3.78 7.58 -1.21
N LEU A 24 3.14 6.42 -1.07
CA LEU A 24 1.77 6.18 -1.52
C LEU A 24 0.73 6.98 -0.73
N THR A 25 1.07 7.35 0.52
CA THR A 25 0.16 8.07 1.41
C THR A 25 0.38 9.57 1.49
N THR A 26 1.33 10.12 0.73
CA THR A 26 1.69 11.54 0.80
C THR A 26 1.56 12.20 -0.58
N ASP A 27 0.63 13.15 -0.70
CA ASP A 27 0.48 13.98 -1.90
C ASP A 27 1.06 15.39 -1.66
N CYS A 28 2.20 15.70 -2.28
CA CYS A 28 2.90 16.98 -2.14
C CYS A 28 2.62 17.99 -3.27
N ASN A 29 1.45 17.91 -3.92
CA ASN A 29 1.08 18.82 -5.00
C ASN A 29 0.45 20.15 -4.52
N TYR A 30 0.64 20.50 -3.24
CA TYR A 30 0.10 21.73 -2.65
C TYR A 30 1.21 22.75 -2.43
N GLY A 31 0.84 24.03 -2.50
CA GLY A 31 1.76 25.13 -2.25
C GLY A 31 1.11 26.21 -1.40
N GLU A 32 1.85 26.72 -0.41
CA GLU A 32 1.46 27.89 0.38
C GLU A 32 2.42 29.04 0.08
N ILE A 33 1.91 30.27 -0.03
CA ILE A 33 2.77 31.45 -0.21
C ILE A 33 3.53 31.68 1.10
N ARG A 34 4.85 31.92 1.00
CA ARG A 34 5.69 32.34 2.13
C ARG A 34 5.07 33.56 2.82
N ARG A 35 4.74 33.43 4.11
CA ARG A 35 4.01 34.48 4.86
C ARG A 35 4.79 35.78 4.92
N GLU A 36 6.11 35.70 4.92
CA GLU A 36 7.02 36.85 4.89
C GLU A 36 6.75 37.70 3.65
N LEU A 37 6.46 37.09 2.51
CA LEU A 37 6.12 37.84 1.29
C LEU A 37 4.81 38.61 1.42
N LEU A 38 3.86 38.13 2.22
CA LEU A 38 2.55 38.75 2.42
C LEU A 38 2.57 39.96 3.35
N GLU A 39 3.72 40.26 3.98
CA GLU A 39 3.87 41.44 4.82
C GLU A 39 3.82 42.73 3.99
N THR A 40 3.19 43.79 4.54
CA THR A 40 3.03 45.08 3.86
C THR A 40 4.36 45.68 3.38
N ALA A 41 5.46 45.40 4.10
CA ALA A 41 6.80 45.85 3.73
C ALA A 41 7.34 45.22 2.43
N ASN A 42 6.81 44.07 2.02
CA ASN A 42 7.33 43.27 0.91
C ASN A 42 6.51 43.40 -0.38
N LYS A 43 5.63 44.41 -0.48
CA LYS A 43 4.74 44.65 -1.63
C LYS A 43 5.47 44.64 -2.99
N GLU A 44 6.62 45.30 -3.10
CA GLU A 44 7.38 45.33 -4.35
C GLU A 44 8.00 43.98 -4.71
N ALA A 45 8.49 43.24 -3.71
CA ALA A 45 9.00 41.89 -3.89
C ALA A 45 7.89 40.91 -4.32
N LEU A 46 6.69 41.04 -3.74
CA LEU A 46 5.49 40.31 -4.14
C LEU A 46 5.12 40.56 -5.61
N LEU A 47 5.08 41.83 -6.03
CA LEU A 47 4.75 42.20 -7.41
C LEU A 47 5.80 41.69 -8.40
N LYS A 48 7.09 41.75 -8.04
CA LYS A 48 8.19 41.22 -8.86
C LYS A 48 8.14 39.70 -8.97
N ALA A 49 7.78 38.99 -7.90
CA ALA A 49 7.65 37.55 -7.96
C ALA A 49 6.35 37.07 -8.66
N ALA A 50 5.31 37.90 -8.65
CA ALA A 50 4.08 37.63 -9.39
C ALA A 50 4.33 37.53 -10.91
N THR A 51 5.27 38.32 -11.45
CA THR A 51 5.63 38.32 -12.88
C THR A 51 6.59 37.20 -13.30
N GLN A 52 7.22 36.50 -12.35
CA GLN A 52 8.09 35.36 -12.64
C GLN A 52 7.27 34.11 -12.98
N THR A 53 7.78 33.33 -13.94
CA THR A 53 7.18 32.07 -14.40
C THR A 53 7.38 30.94 -13.39
N SER A 54 8.51 30.94 -12.67
CA SER A 54 8.75 30.03 -11.54
C SER A 54 8.17 30.61 -10.26
N LYS A 55 7.53 29.75 -9.45
CA LYS A 55 6.97 30.10 -8.13
C LYS A 55 7.75 29.48 -6.96
N SER A 56 8.91 28.86 -7.22
CA SER A 56 9.70 28.13 -6.22
C SER A 56 10.24 29.03 -5.10
N GLU A 57 10.54 30.30 -5.39
CA GLU A 57 11.05 31.25 -4.40
C GLU A 57 9.94 31.75 -3.47
N THR A 58 8.69 31.76 -3.93
CA THR A 58 7.54 32.33 -3.20
C THR A 58 6.63 31.30 -2.56
N MET A 59 6.75 30.04 -2.97
CA MET A 59 5.88 28.95 -2.52
C MET A 59 6.66 27.98 -1.64
N VAL A 60 6.03 27.54 -0.57
CA VAL A 60 6.44 26.40 0.23
C VAL A 60 5.63 25.20 -0.23
N THR A 61 6.31 24.11 -0.57
CA THR A 61 5.64 22.84 -0.88
C THR A 61 5.00 22.27 0.37
N MET A 62 3.70 22.04 0.27
CA MET A 62 2.88 21.42 1.29
C MET A 62 2.38 20.06 0.80
N CYS A 63 2.20 19.14 1.73
CA CYS A 63 1.75 17.79 1.47
C CYS A 63 0.44 17.51 2.21
N LYS A 64 -0.35 16.56 1.70
CA LYS A 64 -1.54 16.03 2.35
C LYS A 64 -1.47 14.52 2.43
N ALA A 65 -2.11 13.98 3.46
CA ALA A 65 -2.31 12.56 3.60
C ALA A 65 -3.36 12.11 2.58
N THR A 66 -3.14 10.95 1.95
CA THR A 66 -4.07 10.37 0.99
C THR A 66 -4.01 8.85 1.06
N GLY A 67 -5.12 8.18 0.80
CA GLY A 67 -5.18 6.73 0.60
C GLY A 67 -5.41 6.35 -0.86
N ARG A 68 -5.46 7.33 -1.78
CA ARG A 68 -5.84 7.09 -3.18
C ARG A 68 -4.92 6.06 -3.86
N LEU A 69 -3.60 6.26 -3.78
CA LEU A 69 -2.64 5.39 -4.44
C LEU A 69 -2.58 4.00 -3.79
N VAL A 70 -2.79 3.91 -2.47
CA VAL A 70 -2.93 2.62 -1.77
C VAL A 70 -4.12 1.85 -2.32
N ARG A 71 -5.29 2.49 -2.44
CA ARG A 71 -6.51 1.88 -2.99
C ARG A 71 -6.34 1.45 -4.45
N GLU A 72 -5.67 2.25 -5.26
CA GLU A 72 -5.33 1.89 -6.64
C GLU A 72 -4.43 0.66 -6.69
N ALA A 73 -3.43 0.56 -5.82
CA ALA A 73 -2.54 -0.59 -5.77
C ALA A 73 -3.26 -1.89 -5.37
N ILE A 74 -4.14 -1.85 -4.36
CA ILE A 74 -4.82 -3.05 -3.85
C ILE A 74 -6.11 -3.41 -4.59
N GLY A 75 -6.74 -2.45 -5.28
CA GLY A 75 -8.09 -2.59 -5.83
C GLY A 75 -8.25 -2.26 -7.32
N ALA A 76 -7.18 -1.86 -8.04
CA ALA A 76 -7.30 -1.64 -9.47
C ALA A 76 -7.58 -2.95 -10.22
N ASP A 77 -8.35 -2.89 -11.32
CA ASP A 77 -8.64 -4.04 -12.19
C ASP A 77 -7.40 -4.73 -12.74
N LYS A 78 -6.28 -3.99 -12.82
CA LYS A 78 -4.98 -4.50 -13.26
C LYS A 78 -4.11 -5.01 -12.12
N SER A 79 -4.53 -4.86 -10.87
CA SER A 79 -3.82 -5.39 -9.71
C SER A 79 -3.90 -6.92 -9.72
N PRO A 80 -2.80 -7.62 -9.44
CA PRO A 80 -2.80 -9.06 -9.15
C PRO A 80 -3.82 -9.49 -8.07
N LEU A 81 -4.17 -8.59 -7.16
CA LEU A 81 -5.18 -8.81 -6.11
C LEU A 81 -6.61 -8.77 -6.64
N SER A 82 -6.85 -8.20 -7.83
CA SER A 82 -8.19 -8.14 -8.41
C SER A 82 -8.69 -9.53 -8.78
N GLY A 83 -9.85 -9.92 -8.25
CA GLY A 83 -10.45 -11.22 -8.51
C GLY A 83 -9.64 -12.39 -7.94
N ILE A 84 -8.82 -12.15 -6.92
CA ILE A 84 -8.04 -13.21 -6.25
C ILE A 84 -8.95 -14.10 -5.38
N ASP A 85 -10.03 -13.54 -4.82
CA ASP A 85 -11.14 -14.24 -4.16
C ASP A 85 -11.64 -15.43 -5.01
N LYS A 86 -11.94 -15.16 -6.28
CA LYS A 86 -12.41 -16.18 -7.23
C LYS A 86 -11.36 -17.27 -7.49
N VAL A 87 -10.07 -16.90 -7.39
CA VAL A 87 -8.98 -17.86 -7.55
C VAL A 87 -8.88 -18.77 -6.33
N LEU A 88 -9.02 -18.22 -5.12
CA LEU A 88 -9.03 -18.99 -3.87
C LEU A 88 -10.19 -19.99 -3.80
N GLU A 89 -11.33 -19.65 -4.39
CA GLU A 89 -12.52 -20.51 -4.45
C GLU A 89 -12.50 -21.55 -5.59
N THR A 90 -11.50 -21.51 -6.48
CA THR A 90 -11.48 -22.39 -7.65
C THR A 90 -11.26 -23.85 -7.23
N PRO A 91 -12.11 -24.82 -7.65
CA PRO A 91 -12.00 -26.22 -7.23
C PRO A 91 -10.64 -26.86 -7.50
N ALA A 92 -9.97 -26.46 -8.59
CA ALA A 92 -8.64 -26.94 -8.94
C ALA A 92 -7.53 -26.47 -7.97
N LEU A 93 -7.72 -25.32 -7.33
CA LEU A 93 -6.80 -24.83 -6.30
C LEU A 93 -7.11 -25.51 -4.96
N VAL A 94 -8.39 -25.56 -4.60
CA VAL A 94 -8.90 -26.17 -3.37
C VAL A 94 -8.50 -27.65 -3.27
N ALA A 95 -8.55 -28.40 -4.38
CA ALA A 95 -8.14 -29.81 -4.43
C ALA A 95 -6.65 -30.05 -4.16
N ARG A 96 -5.82 -29.00 -4.07
CA ARG A 96 -4.39 -29.10 -3.73
C ARG A 96 -4.13 -28.98 -2.23
N VAL A 97 -5.10 -28.54 -1.45
CA VAL A 97 -4.99 -28.40 0.00
C VAL A 97 -5.18 -29.77 0.64
N ALA A 98 -4.35 -30.09 1.63
CA ALA A 98 -4.50 -31.33 2.40
C ALA A 98 -5.83 -31.31 3.19
N GLU A 99 -6.46 -32.48 3.37
CA GLU A 99 -7.78 -32.57 4.00
C GLU A 99 -7.80 -32.04 5.45
N ASP A 100 -6.70 -32.22 6.19
CA ASP A 100 -6.52 -31.74 7.56
C ASP A 100 -6.21 -30.24 7.66
N GLU A 101 -5.79 -29.61 6.55
CA GLU A 101 -5.48 -28.17 6.46
C GLU A 101 -6.60 -27.36 5.78
N PHE A 102 -7.68 -28.02 5.36
CA PHE A 102 -8.76 -27.41 4.60
C PHE A 102 -9.47 -26.28 5.35
N GLU A 103 -9.78 -26.49 6.64
CA GLU A 103 -10.39 -25.46 7.49
C GLU A 103 -9.47 -24.25 7.68
N THR A 104 -8.16 -24.48 7.83
CA THR A 104 -7.15 -23.41 7.91
C THR A 104 -7.13 -22.61 6.61
N PHE A 105 -7.13 -23.28 5.45
CA PHE A 105 -7.15 -22.63 4.15
C PHE A 105 -8.38 -21.74 3.96
N LEU A 106 -9.57 -22.22 4.33
CA LEU A 106 -10.80 -21.43 4.25
C LEU A 106 -10.75 -20.23 5.19
N GLY A 107 -10.37 -20.44 6.46
CA GLY A 107 -10.29 -19.37 7.45
C GLY A 107 -9.31 -18.27 7.06
N GLU A 108 -8.13 -18.61 6.54
CA GLU A 108 -7.16 -17.63 6.09
C GLU A 108 -7.57 -16.95 4.77
N SER A 109 -8.28 -17.66 3.88
CA SER A 109 -8.86 -17.06 2.67
C SER A 109 -9.92 -16.01 3.02
N GLU A 110 -10.81 -16.30 3.97
CA GLU A 110 -11.80 -15.34 4.47
C GLU A 110 -11.15 -14.16 5.19
N LYS A 111 -10.15 -14.43 6.05
CA LYS A 111 -9.39 -13.40 6.74
C LYS A 111 -8.74 -12.44 5.75
N PHE A 112 -8.08 -12.97 4.71
CA PHE A 112 -7.49 -12.18 3.65
C PHE A 112 -8.51 -11.24 2.99
N GLN A 113 -9.68 -11.75 2.59
CA GLN A 113 -10.73 -10.96 1.93
C GLN A 113 -11.28 -9.85 2.83
N ASN A 114 -11.52 -10.18 4.11
CA ASN A 114 -11.99 -9.22 5.10
C ASN A 114 -10.97 -8.12 5.35
N SER A 115 -9.70 -8.48 5.51
CA SER A 115 -8.61 -7.52 5.74
C SER A 115 -8.35 -6.63 4.52
N LEU A 116 -8.36 -7.19 3.31
CA LEU A 116 -8.20 -6.40 2.09
C LEU A 116 -9.34 -5.38 1.91
N SER A 117 -10.58 -5.79 2.21
CA SER A 117 -11.75 -4.90 2.18
C SER A 117 -11.67 -3.82 3.26
N GLY A 118 -11.23 -4.19 4.47
CA GLY A 118 -10.96 -3.27 5.57
C GLY A 118 -9.90 -2.23 5.21
N ALA A 119 -8.84 -2.64 4.51
CA ALA A 119 -7.81 -1.75 4.00
C ALA A 119 -8.35 -0.72 3.00
N ASP A 120 -9.17 -1.11 2.01
CA ASP A 120 -9.78 -0.15 1.07
C ASP A 120 -10.64 0.89 1.81
N ALA A 121 -11.47 0.42 2.75
CA ALA A 121 -12.36 1.27 3.52
C ALA A 121 -11.59 2.28 4.38
N ALA A 122 -10.59 1.81 5.13
CA ALA A 122 -9.74 2.64 5.98
C ALA A 122 -8.91 3.65 5.15
N ALA A 123 -8.35 3.23 4.02
CA ALA A 123 -7.62 4.12 3.11
C ALA A 123 -8.53 5.20 2.49
N ARG A 124 -9.80 4.86 2.19
CA ARG A 124 -10.80 5.83 1.72
C ARG A 124 -11.12 6.87 2.80
N ALA A 125 -11.29 6.41 4.04
CA ALA A 125 -11.50 7.29 5.19
C ALA A 125 -10.29 8.20 5.45
N GLY A 126 -9.06 7.70 5.27
CA GLY A 126 -7.82 8.48 5.39
C GLY A 126 -7.67 9.60 4.36
N SER A 127 -8.42 9.54 3.25
CA SER A 127 -8.46 10.59 2.22
C SER A 127 -9.54 11.66 2.47
N SER A 128 -10.42 11.45 3.45
CA SER A 128 -11.66 12.22 3.64
C SER A 128 -11.60 13.17 4.84
N ASP A 129 -10.41 13.57 5.28
CA ASP A 129 -10.26 14.60 6.30
C ASP A 129 -10.44 15.99 5.67
N PHE A 130 -11.67 16.50 5.74
CA PHE A 130 -12.08 17.80 5.20
C PHE A 130 -11.77 18.98 6.15
N SER A 131 -10.87 18.82 7.12
CA SER A 131 -10.46 19.97 7.93
C SER A 131 -9.66 20.99 7.09
N ALA A 132 -9.85 22.28 7.37
CA ALA A 132 -9.27 23.37 6.59
C ALA A 132 -7.73 23.48 6.70
N GLN A 133 -7.08 22.63 7.50
CA GLN A 133 -5.64 22.63 7.79
C GLN A 133 -5.02 21.22 7.77
N THR A 134 -5.34 20.37 6.79
CA THR A 134 -4.75 19.03 6.65
C THR A 134 -3.40 18.98 5.92
N THR A 135 -2.81 20.14 5.61
CA THR A 135 -1.52 20.22 4.94
C THR A 135 -0.37 20.25 5.93
N PHE A 136 0.69 19.49 5.67
CA PHE A 136 1.93 19.43 6.45
C PHE A 136 3.14 19.69 5.55
N LYS A 137 4.29 20.04 6.12
CA LYS A 137 5.51 20.25 5.34
C LYS A 137 6.07 18.92 4.85
N ARG A 138 6.73 18.94 3.70
CA ARG A 138 7.45 17.75 3.22
C ARG A 138 8.42 17.24 4.29
N GLY A 139 8.34 15.94 4.59
CA GLY A 139 9.16 15.28 5.61
C GLY A 139 8.50 15.21 6.99
N GLU A 140 7.42 15.97 7.23
CA GLU A 140 6.58 15.77 8.40
C GLU A 140 5.70 14.52 8.21
N ARG A 141 5.41 13.83 9.32
CA ARG A 141 4.54 12.66 9.36
C ARG A 141 3.46 12.90 10.40
N PRO A 142 2.33 13.53 10.01
CA PRO A 142 1.23 13.72 10.94
C PRO A 142 0.63 12.38 11.34
N SER A 143 -0.06 12.36 12.49
CA SER A 143 -0.88 11.21 12.88
C SER A 143 -2.01 11.03 11.86
N THR A 144 -2.14 9.82 11.31
CA THR A 144 -3.16 9.49 10.32
C THR A 144 -3.86 8.19 10.70
N PRO A 145 -4.71 8.17 11.74
CA PRO A 145 -5.24 6.94 12.33
C PRO A 145 -5.93 6.01 11.32
N ASN A 146 -6.65 6.58 10.35
CA ASN A 146 -7.30 5.80 9.29
C ASN A 146 -6.30 5.17 8.31
N LEU A 147 -5.18 5.84 8.02
CA LEU A 147 -4.12 5.26 7.19
C LEU A 147 -3.30 4.25 7.99
N ASP A 148 -3.03 4.51 9.26
CA ASP A 148 -2.36 3.55 10.14
C ASP A 148 -3.21 2.26 10.23
N ALA A 149 -4.52 2.37 10.44
CA ALA A 149 -5.44 1.24 10.38
C ALA A 149 -5.46 0.54 9.01
N ALA A 150 -5.41 1.30 7.91
CA ALA A 150 -5.33 0.71 6.57
C ALA A 150 -4.05 -0.10 6.38
N ARG A 151 -2.92 0.37 6.93
CA ARG A 151 -1.64 -0.33 6.89
C ARG A 151 -1.69 -1.63 7.67
N ASP A 152 -2.27 -1.61 8.87
CA ASP A 152 -2.41 -2.80 9.70
C ASP A 152 -3.28 -3.86 9.00
N GLN A 153 -4.38 -3.44 8.36
CA GLN A 153 -5.22 -4.34 7.56
C GLN A 153 -4.49 -4.91 6.33
N ILE A 154 -3.58 -4.17 5.71
CA ILE A 154 -2.75 -4.69 4.61
C ILE A 154 -1.75 -5.74 5.11
N LEU A 155 -1.15 -5.52 6.29
CA LEU A 155 -0.28 -6.50 6.92
C LEU A 155 -1.06 -7.79 7.26
N ASP A 156 -2.25 -7.65 7.83
CA ASP A 156 -3.12 -8.80 8.12
C ASP A 156 -3.53 -9.56 6.85
N ALA A 157 -3.84 -8.84 5.76
CA ALA A 157 -4.13 -9.44 4.47
C ALA A 157 -2.91 -10.18 3.91
N ARG A 158 -1.72 -9.58 3.97
CA ARG A 158 -0.48 -10.22 3.53
C ARG A 158 -0.22 -11.51 4.29
N ASP A 159 -0.28 -11.46 5.62
CA ASP A 159 0.00 -12.61 6.47
C ASP A 159 -0.99 -13.76 6.21
N ALA A 160 -2.26 -13.43 6.01
CA ALA A 160 -3.29 -14.42 5.65
C ALA A 160 -3.02 -15.03 4.26
N LEU A 161 -2.70 -14.20 3.25
CA LEU A 161 -2.41 -14.67 1.90
C LEU A 161 -1.11 -15.50 1.84
N GLU A 162 -0.13 -15.18 2.68
CA GLU A 162 1.13 -15.94 2.78
C GLU A 162 0.88 -17.34 3.34
N LYS A 163 0.03 -17.44 4.37
CA LYS A 163 -0.38 -18.75 4.90
C LYS A 163 -1.12 -19.57 3.85
N VAL A 164 -2.08 -18.94 3.13
CA VAL A 164 -2.77 -19.58 2.00
C VAL A 164 -1.75 -20.09 0.96
N TYR A 165 -0.75 -19.28 0.61
CA TYR A 165 0.30 -19.68 -0.32
C TYR A 165 1.07 -20.91 0.17
N ARG A 166 1.49 -20.93 1.44
CA ARG A 166 2.24 -22.06 2.03
C ARG A 166 1.44 -23.35 2.06
N LEU A 167 0.12 -23.28 2.29
CA LEU A 167 -0.76 -24.46 2.27
C LEU A 167 -0.91 -25.07 0.86
N LEU A 168 -0.58 -24.32 -0.20
CA LEU A 168 -0.69 -24.74 -1.59
C LEU A 168 0.64 -25.23 -2.19
N GLU A 169 1.77 -24.98 -1.52
CA GLU A 169 3.08 -25.47 -1.91
C GLU A 169 3.37 -26.84 -1.27
N PRO A 170 3.50 -27.91 -2.07
CA PRO A 170 3.85 -29.22 -1.55
C PRO A 170 5.31 -29.22 -1.05
N GLY A 171 5.51 -29.11 0.27
CA GLY A 171 6.80 -29.40 0.92
C GLY A 171 7.38 -28.36 1.90
N ALA A 172 6.68 -27.26 2.25
CA ALA A 172 7.26 -26.22 3.12
C ALA A 172 7.17 -26.49 4.64
N VAL A 173 6.62 -27.64 5.08
CA VAL A 173 6.63 -28.03 6.50
C VAL A 173 7.69 -29.10 6.72
N THR A 174 8.94 -28.65 6.91
CA THR A 174 9.91 -29.15 7.90
C THR A 174 11.16 -28.26 7.85
N ALA A 175 11.05 -27.03 8.35
CA ALA A 175 12.22 -26.26 8.77
C ALA A 175 11.80 -25.30 9.90
N GLU A 176 11.55 -25.85 11.08
CA GLU A 176 11.82 -25.08 12.29
C GLU A 176 13.33 -24.81 12.33
N GLY A 177 13.73 -23.56 12.14
CA GLY A 177 15.10 -23.11 12.33
C GLY A 177 15.49 -21.97 11.38
N ASP A 178 15.51 -20.75 11.92
CA ASP A 178 16.27 -19.57 11.47
C ASP A 178 16.53 -19.40 9.96
N GLY A 179 15.94 -18.39 9.33
CA GLY A 179 16.34 -18.06 7.96
C GLY A 179 15.66 -16.88 7.30
N VAL A 180 15.94 -15.66 7.78
CA VAL A 180 15.67 -14.37 7.08
C VAL A 180 16.46 -14.25 5.75
N GLY A 181 17.03 -15.34 5.20
CA GLY A 181 17.95 -15.32 4.05
C GLY A 181 17.42 -15.90 2.74
N ALA A 182 16.33 -16.68 2.73
CA ALA A 182 15.96 -17.45 1.53
C ALA A 182 15.20 -16.63 0.46
N LEU A 183 14.51 -15.54 0.85
CA LEU A 183 13.74 -14.71 -0.09
C LEU A 183 14.63 -13.87 -1.03
N THR A 184 15.90 -13.66 -0.67
CA THR A 184 16.82 -12.83 -1.46
C THR A 184 17.52 -13.55 -2.62
N GLU A 185 17.58 -14.89 -2.64
CA GLU A 185 18.27 -15.62 -3.71
C GLU A 185 17.37 -15.93 -4.92
N SER A 186 16.07 -16.13 -4.70
CA SER A 186 15.13 -16.40 -5.82
C SER A 186 14.84 -15.16 -6.67
N LEU A 187 14.92 -13.96 -6.08
CA LEU A 187 14.73 -12.69 -6.78
C LEU A 187 15.93 -12.26 -7.65
N ARG A 188 17.10 -12.90 -7.49
CA ARG A 188 18.31 -12.54 -8.25
C ARG A 188 18.40 -13.24 -9.61
N SER A 189 17.79 -14.41 -9.78
CA SER A 189 17.80 -15.14 -11.04
C SER A 189 16.76 -14.66 -12.05
N VAL A 190 15.72 -13.93 -11.61
CA VAL A 190 14.65 -13.43 -12.50
C VAL A 190 15.00 -12.06 -13.12
N ILE A 191 16.05 -11.38 -12.63
CA ILE A 191 16.47 -10.06 -13.12
C ILE A 191 17.62 -10.14 -14.13
N GLU A 192 18.22 -11.31 -14.36
CA GLU A 192 19.35 -11.50 -15.29
C GLU A 192 19.05 -12.37 -16.53
N ASP A 193 17.80 -12.42 -17.00
CA ASP A 193 17.45 -12.92 -18.35
C ASP A 193 16.49 -11.97 -19.11
#